data_AF-A0A212J419-F1
#
_entry.id   AF-A0A212J419-F1
#
_cell.length_a   1.000
_cell.length_b   1.000
_cell.length_c   1.000
_cell.angle_alpha   90.00
_cell.angle_beta   90.00
_cell.angle_gamma   90.00
#
_symmetry.space_group_name_H-M   'P 1'
#
loop_
_entity.id
_entity.type
_entity.pdbx_description
1 polymer ?
#
loop_
_entity_poly.entity_id
_entity_poly.type
_entity_poly.pdbx_seq_one_letter_code
_entity_poly.pdbx_strand_id
1 'polypeptide(L)'
;MRPIDADALLKNYGLKDAAKYGGKDRHGYDTLMLYEIRDMIEDAPTIDPVKHGRWVRPYASGTKIKNPYCFCSNCAQWASPRKMSAYCPSCGAKMDGDGGVPKTV
;
A
#
# COMPACT_ATOMS: atom_id res chain seq x y z
N MET A 1 7.28 -9.24 5.24
CA MET A 1 6.13 -9.22 4.29
C MET A 1 4.85 -9.67 5.00
N ARG A 2 3.87 -8.77 5.26
CA ARG A 2 2.55 -8.83 5.97
C ARG A 2 1.64 -9.06 4.81
N PRO A 3 1.21 -10.31 4.61
CA PRO A 3 0.19 -10.60 3.62
C PRO A 3 -1.14 -9.89 3.96
N ILE A 4 -1.23 -9.28 5.15
CA ILE A 4 -2.45 -8.84 5.83
C ILE A 4 -2.23 -7.43 6.38
N ASP A 5 -3.15 -6.51 6.12
CA ASP A 5 -3.16 -5.18 6.75
C ASP A 5 -3.47 -5.32 8.25
N ALA A 6 -2.42 -5.43 9.06
CA ALA A 6 -2.52 -5.65 10.50
C ALA A 6 -3.25 -4.49 11.20
N ASP A 7 -3.02 -3.24 10.78
CA ASP A 7 -3.65 -2.09 11.42
C ASP A 7 -5.17 -2.08 11.19
N ALA A 8 -5.60 -2.39 9.96
CA ALA A 8 -7.01 -2.56 9.65
C ALA A 8 -7.64 -3.71 10.43
N LEU A 9 -6.93 -4.84 10.56
CA LEU A 9 -7.42 -6.02 11.27
C LEU A 9 -7.53 -5.78 12.78
N LEU A 10 -6.51 -5.16 13.38
CA LEU A 10 -6.53 -4.79 14.80
C LEU A 10 -7.68 -3.83 15.13
N LYS A 11 -7.99 -2.89 14.23
CA LYS A 11 -9.10 -1.96 14.38
C LYS A 11 -10.47 -2.64 14.26
N ASN A 12 -10.67 -3.45 13.22
CA ASN A 12 -11.98 -4.06 12.94
C ASN A 12 -12.41 -5.07 14.00
N TYR A 13 -11.45 -5.76 14.62
CA TYR A 13 -11.71 -6.78 15.63
C TYR A 13 -11.51 -6.28 17.07
N GLY A 14 -11.31 -4.97 17.27
CA GLY A 14 -11.15 -4.39 18.62
C GLY A 14 -9.93 -4.88 19.39
N LEU A 15 -8.91 -5.37 18.69
CA LEU A 15 -7.72 -6.00 19.25
C LEU A 15 -6.66 -5.00 19.72
N LYS A 16 -6.81 -3.71 19.37
CA LYS A 16 -5.83 -2.66 19.65
C LYS A 16 -5.50 -2.53 21.15
N ASP A 17 -6.49 -2.73 22.01
CA ASP A 17 -6.35 -2.66 23.48
C ASP A 17 -6.42 -4.04 24.13
N ALA A 18 -6.27 -5.12 23.35
CA ALA A 18 -6.24 -6.47 23.88
C ALA A 18 -4.90 -6.66 24.60
N ALA A 19 -4.92 -6.74 25.93
CA ALA A 19 -3.74 -6.91 26.76
C ALA A 19 -3.88 -8.17 27.60
N LYS A 20 -2.79 -8.92 27.71
CA LYS A 20 -2.70 -10.08 28.59
C LYS A 20 -3.06 -9.68 30.02
N TYR A 21 -4.00 -10.40 30.64
CA TYR A 21 -4.54 -10.21 31.99
C TYR A 21 -5.49 -9.03 32.25
N GLY A 22 -5.87 -8.25 31.24
CA GLY A 22 -6.84 -7.16 31.40
C GLY A 22 -6.33 -6.01 32.28
N GLY A 23 -6.63 -4.77 31.90
CA GLY A 23 -6.46 -3.64 32.82
C GLY A 23 -7.32 -3.83 34.08
N LYS A 24 -7.04 -3.08 35.15
CA LYS A 24 -7.75 -3.12 36.45
C LYS A 24 -9.30 -3.12 36.37
N ASP A 25 -9.84 -2.76 35.21
CA ASP A 25 -11.25 -2.48 34.97
C ASP A 25 -11.92 -3.48 34.00
N ARG A 26 -11.22 -4.52 33.50
CA ARG A 26 -11.78 -5.49 32.52
C ARG A 26 -11.81 -6.92 33.10
N HIS A 27 -12.96 -7.58 32.96
CA HIS A 27 -13.19 -8.94 33.45
C HIS A 27 -12.22 -9.93 32.76
N GLY A 28 -11.44 -10.66 33.56
CA GLY A 28 -10.31 -11.49 33.11
C GLY A 28 -10.63 -12.67 32.19
N TYR A 29 -11.89 -12.85 31.80
CA TYR A 29 -12.37 -13.94 30.94
C TYR A 29 -12.65 -13.48 29.49
N ASP A 30 -12.83 -12.17 29.22
CA ASP A 30 -12.98 -11.65 27.85
C ASP A 30 -11.64 -11.54 27.10
N THR A 31 -10.52 -11.63 27.82
CA THR A 31 -9.19 -11.39 27.27
C THR A 31 -8.45 -12.66 26.90
N LEU A 32 -8.85 -13.84 27.39
CA LEU A 32 -8.06 -15.09 27.32
C LEU A 32 -7.71 -15.59 25.90
N MET A 33 -8.29 -15.03 24.83
CA MET A 33 -7.95 -15.39 23.44
C MET A 33 -7.57 -14.18 22.55
N LEU A 34 -7.93 -12.94 22.91
CA LEU A 34 -7.78 -11.80 22.01
C LEU A 34 -6.35 -11.22 22.00
N TYR A 35 -5.65 -11.24 23.14
CA TYR A 35 -4.25 -10.80 23.16
C TYR A 35 -3.34 -11.75 22.37
N GLU A 36 -3.66 -13.05 22.35
CA GLU A 36 -2.90 -14.05 21.56
C GLU A 36 -3.08 -13.81 20.06
N ILE A 37 -4.29 -13.49 19.64
CA ILE A 37 -4.59 -13.12 18.25
C ILE A 37 -3.83 -11.84 17.87
N ARG A 38 -3.81 -10.83 18.74
CA ARG A 38 -3.02 -9.60 18.52
C ARG A 38 -1.54 -9.92 18.35
N ASP A 39 -0.95 -10.69 19.26
CA ASP A 39 0.47 -11.03 19.23
C ASP A 39 0.82 -11.82 17.95
N MET A 40 -0.01 -12.78 17.54
CA MET A 40 0.16 -13.49 16.27
C MET A 40 0.11 -12.55 15.04
N ILE A 41 -0.74 -11.53 15.06
CA ILE A 41 -0.84 -10.55 13.97
C ILE A 41 0.40 -9.64 13.94
N GLU A 42 0.89 -9.23 15.11
CA GLU A 42 2.08 -8.39 15.23
C GLU A 42 3.35 -9.12 14.79
N ASP A 43 3.49 -10.39 15.18
CA ASP A 43 4.61 -11.29 14.85
C ASP A 43 4.61 -11.72 13.38
N ALA A 44 3.46 -11.67 12.71
CA ALA A 44 3.40 -11.96 11.29
C ALA A 44 4.31 -10.99 10.51
N PRO A 45 5.18 -11.49 9.60
CA PRO A 45 6.14 -10.67 8.86
C PRO A 45 5.43 -9.51 8.16
N THR A 46 6.01 -8.30 7.94
CA THR A 46 5.34 -7.07 7.37
C THR A 46 5.72 -6.62 5.95
N ILE A 47 4.76 -6.30 5.06
CA ILE A 47 4.96 -5.95 3.65
C ILE A 47 4.67 -4.49 3.65
N ASP A 48 5.58 -3.72 3.07
CA ASP A 48 5.37 -2.29 3.02
C ASP A 48 4.04 -2.02 2.29
N PRO A 49 3.25 -1.05 2.78
CA PRO A 49 2.03 -0.65 2.10
C PRO A 49 2.36 -0.42 0.62
N VAL A 50 1.50 -0.94 -0.27
CA VAL A 50 1.69 -0.82 -1.71
C VAL A 50 1.84 0.66 -2.02
N LYS A 51 3.05 1.07 -2.43
CA LYS A 51 3.32 2.47 -2.74
C LYS A 51 2.44 2.87 -3.92
N HIS A 52 1.70 3.95 -3.78
CA HIS A 52 0.87 4.48 -4.85
C HIS A 52 1.66 5.51 -5.66
N GLY A 53 1.48 5.51 -6.98
CA GLY A 53 2.19 6.40 -7.89
C GLY A 53 1.33 6.79 -9.09
N ARG A 54 1.83 7.69 -9.94
CA ARG A 54 1.19 8.05 -11.20
C ARG A 54 2.21 8.10 -12.32
N TRP A 55 1.77 7.77 -13.53
CA TRP A 55 2.59 7.92 -14.72
C TRP A 55 2.56 9.38 -15.15
N VAL A 56 3.71 10.04 -15.09
CA VAL A 56 3.84 11.46 -15.45
C VAL A 56 4.48 11.57 -16.83
N ARG A 57 3.91 12.46 -17.65
CA ARG A 57 4.46 12.82 -18.96
C ARG A 57 5.28 14.10 -18.84
N PRO A 58 6.55 14.12 -19.28
CA PRO A 58 7.24 15.38 -19.52
C PRO A 58 6.60 16.03 -20.75
N TYR A 59 5.95 17.18 -20.55
CA TYR A 59 5.47 17.99 -21.67
C TYR A 59 6.67 18.57 -22.43
N ALA A 60 6.68 18.41 -23.75
CA ALA A 60 7.33 19.37 -24.65
C ALA A 60 6.21 20.23 -25.24
N SER A 61 6.34 21.55 -25.11
CA SER A 61 5.33 22.52 -25.51
C SER A 61 4.83 22.31 -26.94
N GLY A 62 3.52 22.16 -27.12
CA GLY A 62 2.84 22.41 -28.40
C GLY A 62 2.87 21.29 -29.45
N THR A 63 3.61 20.19 -29.26
CA THR A 63 3.60 19.08 -30.21
C THR A 63 3.02 17.83 -29.57
N LYS A 64 1.98 17.23 -30.19
CA LYS A 64 1.51 15.88 -29.83
C LYS A 64 2.61 14.88 -30.17
N ILE A 65 3.53 14.65 -29.23
CA ILE A 65 4.52 13.58 -29.36
C ILE A 65 3.74 12.27 -29.41
N LYS A 66 3.82 11.53 -30.52
CA LYS A 66 3.37 10.14 -30.56
C LYS A 66 4.33 9.37 -29.64
N ASN A 67 3.80 8.87 -28.52
CA ASN A 67 4.50 7.96 -27.60
C ASN A 67 5.60 8.58 -26.70
N PRO A 68 5.32 9.62 -25.89
CA PRO A 68 6.32 10.18 -24.99
C PRO A 68 6.68 9.19 -23.88
N TYR A 69 7.96 9.13 -23.52
CA TYR A 69 8.41 8.41 -22.34
C TYR A 69 7.69 8.96 -21.10
N CYS A 70 7.22 8.08 -20.23
CA CYS A 70 6.58 8.46 -18.98
C CYS A 70 7.49 8.07 -17.82
N PHE A 71 7.43 8.79 -16.71
CA PHE A 71 8.16 8.43 -15.50
C PHE A 71 7.21 8.10 -14.35
N CYS A 72 7.62 7.17 -13.49
CA CYS A 72 6.90 6.86 -12.27
C CYS A 72 7.13 7.98 -11.24
N SER A 73 6.05 8.54 -10.67
CA SER A 73 6.17 9.59 -9.65
C SER A 73 6.84 9.13 -8.34
N ASN A 74 6.92 7.82 -8.08
CA ASN A 74 7.47 7.28 -6.83
C ASN A 74 8.98 7.00 -6.91
N CYS A 75 9.49 6.55 -8.06
CA CYS A 75 10.90 6.19 -8.22
C CYS A 75 11.62 6.94 -9.36
N ALA A 76 10.94 7.84 -10.06
CA ALA A 76 11.43 8.60 -11.20
C ALA A 76 11.95 7.76 -12.38
N GLN A 77 11.71 6.44 -12.38
CA GLN A 77 12.14 5.55 -13.45
C GLN A 77 11.30 5.74 -14.70
N TRP A 78 11.98 5.70 -15.83
CA TRP A 78 11.42 5.90 -17.16
C TRP A 78 10.78 4.61 -17.65
N ALA A 79 9.56 4.70 -18.15
CA ALA A 79 8.85 3.62 -18.81
C ALA A 79 8.47 4.04 -20.23
N SER A 80 8.67 3.11 -21.16
CA SER A 80 8.09 3.26 -22.50
C SER A 80 6.57 3.06 -22.42
N PRO A 81 5.80 3.65 -23.34
CA PRO A 81 4.33 3.54 -23.33
C PRO A 81 3.80 2.10 -23.36
N ARG A 82 4.55 1.16 -23.96
CA ARG A 82 4.20 -0.26 -23.98
C ARG A 82 4.38 -0.96 -22.62
N LYS A 83 5.17 -0.39 -21.71
CA LYS A 83 5.45 -0.91 -20.37
C LYS A 83 4.63 -0.19 -19.28
N MET A 84 3.72 0.69 -19.68
CA MET A 84 2.79 1.34 -18.76
C MET A 84 1.74 0.33 -18.34
N SER A 85 1.90 -0.22 -17.15
CA SER A 85 0.93 -1.14 -16.54
C SER A 85 0.31 -0.50 -15.30
N ALA A 86 -0.62 -1.23 -14.66
CA ALA A 86 -1.18 -0.86 -13.36
C ALA A 86 -0.11 -0.83 -12.24
N TYR A 87 1.07 -1.39 -12.48
CA TYR A 87 2.20 -1.36 -11.55
C TYR A 87 3.48 -0.84 -12.23
N CYS A 88 4.31 -0.13 -11.48
CA CYS A 88 5.65 0.24 -11.93
C CYS A 88 6.56 -0.99 -11.91
N PRO A 89 7.19 -1.38 -13.04
CA PRO A 89 8.07 -2.55 -13.08
C PRO A 89 9.36 -2.38 -12.27
N SER A 90 9.76 -1.13 -11.96
CA SER A 90 11.00 -0.85 -11.25
C SER A 90 10.83 -0.80 -9.73
N CYS A 91 9.69 -0.34 -9.22
CA CYS A 91 9.47 -0.15 -7.78
C CYS A 91 8.21 -0.83 -7.23
N GLY A 92 7.44 -1.51 -8.07
CA GLY A 92 6.20 -2.20 -7.66
C GLY A 92 5.04 -1.26 -7.28
N ALA A 93 5.20 0.06 -7.44
CA ALA A 93 4.16 1.01 -7.08
C ALA A 93 2.90 0.80 -7.92
N LYS A 94 1.72 0.79 -7.29
CA LYS A 94 0.43 0.74 -7.98
C LYS A 94 0.13 2.11 -8.57
N MET A 95 -0.18 2.16 -9.85
CA MET A 95 -0.34 3.39 -10.60
C MET A 95 -1.79 3.83 -10.59
N ASP A 96 -2.07 4.98 -9.97
CA ASP A 96 -3.40 5.54 -9.79
C ASP A 96 -3.89 6.21 -11.08
N GLY A 97 -4.83 5.56 -11.76
CA GLY A 97 -5.41 6.00 -13.03
C GLY A 97 -5.78 4.81 -13.90
N ASP A 98 -6.69 5.02 -14.86
CA ASP A 98 -7.32 3.98 -15.67
C ASP A 98 -6.31 3.12 -16.44
N GLY A 99 -5.79 2.06 -15.81
CA GLY A 99 -5.09 0.98 -16.48
C GLY A 99 -3.85 1.38 -17.28
N GLY A 100 -3.12 2.43 -16.90
CA GLY A 100 -1.90 2.85 -17.61
C GLY A 100 -2.06 4.06 -18.52
N VAL A 101 -3.14 4.84 -18.41
CA VAL A 101 -3.22 6.16 -19.04
C VAL A 101 -2.45 7.19 -18.19
N PRO A 102 -1.43 7.87 -18.75
CA PRO A 102 -0.71 8.90 -18.02
C PRO A 102 -1.57 10.15 -17.83
N LYS A 103 -1.63 10.65 -16.60
CA LYS A 103 -2.28 11.92 -16.30
C LYS A 103 -1.33 13.07 -16.63
N THR A 104 -1.86 14.06 -17.32
CA THR A 104 -1.19 15.35 -17.55
C THR A 104 -1.13 16.08 -16.21
N VAL A 105 0.07 16.47 -15.81
CA VAL A 105 0.29 17.40 -14.69
C VAL A 105 0.31 18.80 -15.25
#